data_AF-A0A9E0N9N3-F1
#
_entry.id   AF-A0A9E0N9N3-F1
#
_cell.length_a   1.000
_cell.length_b   1.000
_cell.length_c   1.000
_cell.angle_alpha   90.00
_cell.angle_beta   90.00
_cell.angle_gamma   90.00
#
_symmetry.space_group_name_H-M   'P 1'
#
loop_
_entity.id
_entity.type
_entity.pdbx_description
1 polymer ?
#
loop_
_entity_poly.entity_id
_entity_poly.type
_entity_poly.pdbx_seq_one_letter_code
_entity_poly.pdbx_strand_id
1 'polypeptide(L)'
;MSSTGFAHALSIPSHASAGAPAREPTLRDRMNALRQAAPAPAPAPSARLAALAPVPAEPAAAARVEAGPSLAAEAPPLRAVRPAPSHALSAAQVGALVQIITRPLEPGVTAQAGHAGKEHELRQFIDTLTSGEALALHTRLRVAAAGDEVVVAFARLLGERRDRLMAYLGDSRRRAALRAAGR
;
A
#
# COMPACT_ATOMS: atom_id res chain seq x y z
N MET A 1 33.36 28.45 -63.24
CA MET A 1 32.46 27.84 -64.23
C MET A 1 31.33 27.22 -63.42
N SER A 2 30.07 27.61 -63.43
CA SER A 2 29.27 28.57 -64.19
C SER A 2 28.10 28.93 -63.24
N SER A 3 27.84 30.19 -63.00
CA SER A 3 26.91 31.01 -63.79
C SER A 3 25.45 30.81 -63.37
N THR A 4 24.92 31.86 -62.75
CA THR A 4 23.59 32.46 -63.04
C THR A 4 22.38 31.63 -62.60
N GLY A 5 21.59 32.02 -61.60
CA GLY A 5 20.91 33.30 -61.47
C GLY A 5 19.42 33.06 -61.72
N PHE A 6 18.54 33.65 -60.91
CA PHE A 6 17.26 34.21 -61.36
C PHE A 6 16.57 34.84 -60.14
N ALA A 7 16.58 36.17 -60.14
CA ALA A 7 15.72 36.98 -59.32
C ALA A 7 14.28 36.78 -59.80
N HIS A 8 13.37 36.42 -58.89
CA HIS A 8 11.95 36.66 -59.09
C HIS A 8 11.44 37.51 -57.94
N ALA A 9 11.37 38.81 -58.23
CA ALA A 9 10.54 39.75 -57.50
C ALA A 9 9.08 39.34 -57.73
N LEU A 10 8.40 38.90 -56.67
CA LEU A 10 6.95 38.82 -56.64
C LEU A 10 6.46 39.73 -55.52
N SER A 11 5.86 40.80 -56.02
CA SER A 11 5.03 41.76 -55.31
C SER A 11 3.71 41.10 -54.85
N ILE A 12 2.97 41.84 -54.02
CA ILE A 12 1.52 41.72 -53.68
C ILE A 12 1.23 40.88 -52.41
N PRO A 13 0.18 41.16 -51.60
CA PRO A 13 -0.49 42.42 -51.22
C PRO A 13 -0.51 42.65 -49.69
N SER A 14 -0.65 43.92 -49.31
CA SER A 14 -1.10 44.38 -48.00
C SER A 14 -2.62 44.27 -47.90
N HIS A 15 -3.17 43.29 -47.19
CA HIS A 15 -4.55 43.31 -46.65
C HIS A 15 -4.76 42.14 -45.67
N ALA A 16 -4.99 42.46 -44.40
CA ALA A 16 -6.00 41.87 -43.51
C ALA A 16 -5.61 42.15 -42.06
N SER A 17 -6.41 42.98 -41.40
CA SER A 17 -6.43 43.11 -39.94
C SER A 17 -6.82 41.75 -39.37
N ALA A 18 -5.81 40.96 -38.99
CA ALA A 18 -5.99 39.71 -38.28
C ALA A 18 -6.57 40.03 -36.90
N GLY A 19 -7.77 39.52 -36.64
CA GLY A 19 -8.40 39.59 -35.32
C GLY A 19 -7.39 39.18 -34.24
N ALA A 20 -7.33 39.98 -33.18
CA ALA A 20 -6.45 39.72 -32.06
C ALA A 20 -6.58 38.25 -31.63
N PRO A 21 -5.48 37.48 -31.58
CA PRO A 21 -5.56 36.09 -31.18
C PRO A 21 -6.16 36.04 -29.79
N ALA A 22 -7.20 35.23 -29.61
CA ALA A 22 -7.78 34.94 -28.31
C ALA A 22 -6.61 34.56 -27.40
N ARG A 23 -6.29 35.45 -26.45
CA ARG A 23 -5.15 35.26 -25.55
C ARG A 23 -5.35 33.93 -24.85
N GLU A 24 -4.44 32.99 -25.10
CA GLU A 24 -4.48 31.72 -24.39
C GLU A 24 -4.46 32.02 -22.89
N PRO A 25 -5.43 31.49 -22.11
CA PRO A 25 -5.45 31.69 -20.68
C PRO A 25 -4.15 31.13 -20.11
N THR A 26 -3.45 31.95 -19.33
CA THR A 26 -2.15 31.57 -18.79
C THR A 26 -2.30 30.37 -17.85
N LEU A 27 -1.20 29.65 -17.61
CA LEU A 27 -1.18 28.55 -16.63
C LEU A 27 -1.74 29.00 -15.26
N ARG A 28 -1.48 30.26 -14.89
CA ARG A 28 -2.00 30.87 -13.66
C ARG A 28 -3.51 31.01 -13.67
N ASP A 29 -4.11 31.41 -14.79
CA ASP A 29 -5.57 31.51 -14.96
C ASP A 29 -6.22 30.13 -14.87
N ARG A 30 -5.60 29.12 -15.50
CA ARG A 30 -6.06 27.73 -15.43
C ARG A 30 -5.99 27.18 -14.00
N MET A 31 -4.91 27.46 -13.26
CA MET A 31 -4.79 27.05 -11.85
C MET A 31 -5.82 27.75 -10.95
N ASN A 32 -6.11 29.03 -11.20
CA ASN A 32 -7.14 29.76 -10.46
C ASN A 32 -8.55 29.20 -10.76
N ALA A 33 -8.85 28.88 -12.01
CA ALA A 33 -10.13 28.27 -12.39
C ALA A 33 -10.34 26.90 -11.71
N LEU A 34 -9.30 26.06 -11.64
CA LEU A 34 -9.35 24.77 -10.94
C LEU A 34 -9.55 24.92 -9.43
N ARG A 35 -8.98 25.97 -8.82
CA ARG A 35 -9.18 26.25 -7.39
C ARG A 35 -10.60 26.75 -7.10
N GLN A 36 -11.21 27.50 -8.02
CA GLN A 36 -12.60 27.97 -7.89
C GLN A 36 -13.64 26.89 -8.20
N ALA A 37 -13.29 25.90 -9.03
CA ALA A 37 -14.17 24.76 -9.34
C ALA A 37 -14.20 23.68 -8.25
N ALA A 38 -13.45 23.84 -7.14
CA ALA A 38 -13.50 22.90 -6.03
C ALA A 38 -14.92 22.93 -5.41
N PRO A 39 -15.62 21.78 -5.36
CA PRO A 39 -16.95 21.71 -4.77
C PRO A 39 -16.88 22.14 -3.30
N ALA A 40 -17.86 22.93 -2.87
CA ALA A 40 -17.97 23.37 -1.48
C ALA A 40 -17.85 22.16 -0.53
N PRO A 41 -17.11 22.30 0.58
CA PRO A 41 -16.92 21.20 1.52
C PRO A 41 -18.28 20.71 1.99
N ALA A 42 -18.55 19.42 1.83
CA ALA A 42 -19.77 18.80 2.29
C ALA A 42 -19.97 19.11 3.79
N PRO A 43 -21.20 19.44 4.24
CA PRO A 43 -21.46 19.69 5.64
C PRO A 43 -21.03 18.48 6.47
N ALA A 44 -20.27 18.74 7.54
CA ALA A 44 -19.78 17.70 8.44
C ALA A 44 -20.94 16.80 8.92
N PRO A 45 -20.74 15.47 9.01
CA PRO A 45 -21.75 14.58 9.54
C PRO A 45 -22.03 14.96 11.00
N SER A 46 -23.19 15.58 11.22
CA SER A 46 -23.69 15.90 12.55
C SER A 46 -23.70 14.65 13.39
N ALA A 47 -23.06 14.76 14.57
CA ALA A 47 -23.00 13.77 15.62
C ALA A 47 -24.38 13.17 15.89
N ARG A 48 -24.62 11.96 15.40
CA ARG A 48 -25.68 11.09 15.92
C ARG A 48 -25.17 10.43 17.20
N LEU A 49 -25.17 11.23 18.26
CA LEU A 49 -25.43 10.75 19.62
C LEU A 49 -26.77 10.02 19.60
N ALA A 50 -26.76 8.70 19.52
CA ALA A 50 -27.96 7.89 19.70
C ALA A 50 -27.62 6.60 20.45
N ALA A 51 -28.01 6.61 21.72
CA ALA A 51 -28.40 5.48 22.55
C ALA A 51 -27.35 4.39 22.85
N LEU A 52 -26.67 4.56 24.00
CA LEU A 52 -26.30 3.44 24.85
C LEU A 52 -27.57 2.63 25.17
N ALA A 53 -27.67 1.42 24.66
CA ALA A 53 -28.54 0.40 25.24
C ALA A 53 -27.82 -0.24 26.44
N PRO A 54 -28.46 -0.42 27.60
CA PRO A 54 -27.88 -1.13 28.73
C PRO A 54 -27.76 -2.62 28.42
N VAL A 55 -26.55 -3.16 28.55
CA VAL A 55 -26.26 -4.61 28.49
C VAL A 55 -26.90 -5.26 29.73
N PRO A 56 -27.77 -6.28 29.58
CA PRO A 56 -28.26 -7.04 30.73
C PRO A 56 -27.11 -7.81 31.38
N ALA A 57 -26.92 -7.58 32.68
CA ALA A 57 -26.00 -8.32 33.52
C ALA A 57 -26.48 -9.77 33.63
N GLU A 58 -25.75 -10.72 33.03
CA GLU A 58 -25.98 -12.13 33.31
C GLU A 58 -25.49 -12.48 34.72
N PRO A 59 -26.29 -13.23 35.50
CA PRO A 59 -25.94 -13.63 36.85
C PRO A 59 -24.82 -14.66 36.84
N ALA A 60 -23.79 -14.38 37.63
CA ALA A 60 -22.69 -15.28 37.96
C ALA A 60 -23.23 -16.63 38.47
N ALA A 61 -23.21 -17.64 37.60
CA ALA A 61 -23.37 -19.03 38.01
C ALA A 61 -22.09 -19.45 38.74
N ALA A 62 -22.17 -19.45 40.07
CA ALA A 62 -21.18 -19.99 40.98
C ALA A 62 -21.03 -21.50 40.73
N ALA A 63 -20.14 -21.88 39.81
CA ALA A 63 -19.70 -23.26 39.66
C ALA A 63 -18.74 -23.57 40.82
N ARG A 64 -19.24 -24.39 41.76
CA ARG A 64 -18.46 -25.03 42.82
C ARG A 64 -17.21 -25.69 42.23
N VAL A 65 -16.05 -25.21 42.68
CA VAL A 65 -14.77 -25.88 42.51
C VAL A 65 -14.74 -27.04 43.51
N GLU A 66 -15.08 -28.24 43.04
CA GLU A 66 -14.82 -29.49 43.74
C GLU A 66 -13.29 -29.67 43.79
N ALA A 67 -12.74 -29.63 45.00
CA ALA A 67 -11.34 -29.90 45.29
C ALA A 67 -11.06 -31.39 45.07
N GLY A 68 -10.66 -31.75 43.85
CA GLY A 68 -10.19 -33.09 43.51
C GLY A 68 -8.83 -33.40 44.18
N PRO A 69 -8.58 -34.67 44.56
CA PRO A 69 -7.38 -35.07 45.27
C PRO A 69 -6.13 -34.83 44.42
N SER A 70 -5.20 -34.08 45.00
CA SER A 70 -3.87 -33.77 44.47
C SER A 70 -3.06 -35.05 44.29
N LEU A 71 -3.16 -35.64 43.10
CA LEU A 71 -2.20 -36.61 42.62
C LEU A 71 -0.93 -35.84 42.29
N ALA A 72 0.13 -36.10 43.05
CA ALA A 72 1.49 -35.67 42.78
C ALA A 72 1.93 -36.18 41.40
N ALA A 73 1.54 -35.45 40.36
CA ALA A 73 1.95 -35.68 38.99
C ALA A 73 3.42 -35.29 38.91
N GLU A 74 4.26 -36.31 38.93
CA GLU A 74 5.67 -36.28 38.56
C GLU A 74 5.81 -35.40 37.30
N ALA A 75 6.32 -34.18 37.50
CA ALA A 75 6.38 -33.18 36.45
C ALA A 75 7.23 -33.76 35.30
N PRO A 76 6.66 -33.96 34.09
CA PRO A 76 7.40 -34.53 32.99
C PRO A 76 8.66 -33.68 32.76
N PRO A 77 9.83 -34.30 32.56
CA PRO A 77 11.08 -33.58 32.44
C PRO A 77 10.91 -32.51 31.37
N LEU A 78 11.12 -31.25 31.77
CA LEU A 78 11.00 -30.07 30.93
C LEU A 78 11.91 -30.30 29.71
N ARG A 79 11.32 -30.79 28.61
CA ARG A 79 12.02 -30.91 27.33
C ARG A 79 12.53 -29.53 27.02
N ALA A 80 13.86 -29.39 26.97
CA ALA A 80 14.51 -28.16 26.57
C ALA A 80 13.86 -27.71 25.27
N VAL A 81 13.07 -26.63 25.34
CA VAL A 81 12.40 -26.05 24.19
C VAL A 81 13.52 -25.52 23.32
N ARG A 82 13.84 -26.27 22.26
CA ARG A 82 14.81 -25.82 21.27
C ARG A 82 14.27 -24.49 20.73
N PRO A 83 15.01 -23.37 20.86
CA PRO A 83 14.53 -22.08 20.39
C PRO A 83 14.22 -22.23 18.91
N ALA A 84 12.96 -21.98 18.55
CA ALA A 84 12.54 -22.06 17.17
C ALA A 84 13.38 -21.06 16.36
N PRO A 85 13.83 -21.43 15.15
CA PRO A 85 14.54 -20.49 14.29
C PRO A 85 13.68 -19.23 14.13
N SER A 86 14.24 -18.08 14.51
CA SER A 86 13.57 -16.80 14.33
C SER A 86 13.51 -16.53 12.83
N HIS A 87 12.34 -16.75 12.23
CA HIS A 87 12.06 -16.42 10.83
C HIS A 87 11.90 -14.91 10.61
N ALA A 88 12.59 -14.09 11.42
CA ALA A 88 12.57 -12.65 11.30
C ALA A 88 13.26 -12.22 10.01
N LEU A 89 12.68 -11.23 9.33
CA LEU A 89 13.31 -10.60 8.18
C LEU A 89 14.61 -9.93 8.63
N SER A 90 15.67 -10.12 7.85
CA SER A 90 16.91 -9.36 8.01
C SER A 90 16.67 -7.86 7.83
N ALA A 91 17.51 -7.03 8.43
CA ALA A 91 17.45 -5.58 8.28
C ALA A 91 17.55 -5.15 6.79
N ALA A 92 18.34 -5.87 5.98
CA ALA A 92 18.45 -5.61 4.55
C ALA A 92 17.14 -5.88 3.80
N GLN A 93 16.44 -6.98 4.11
CA GLN A 93 15.12 -7.28 3.54
C GLN A 93 14.08 -6.24 3.96
N VAL A 94 14.11 -5.82 5.23
CA VAL A 94 13.22 -4.77 5.74
C VAL A 94 13.45 -3.45 5.00
N GLY A 95 14.72 -3.04 4.86
CA GLY A 95 15.08 -1.83 4.12
C GLY A 95 14.63 -1.86 2.66
N ALA A 96 14.86 -2.98 1.96
CA ALA A 96 14.42 -3.17 0.58
C ALA A 96 12.89 -3.07 0.44
N LEU A 97 12.14 -3.71 1.34
CA LEU A 97 10.68 -3.65 1.37
C LEU A 97 10.16 -2.22 1.56
N VAL A 98 10.71 -1.49 2.53
CA VAL A 98 10.35 -0.08 2.79
C VAL A 98 10.71 0.81 1.60
N GLN A 99 11.87 0.57 0.96
CA GLN A 99 12.30 1.32 -0.21
C GLN A 99 11.32 1.15 -1.38
N ILE A 100 10.86 -0.06 -1.68
CA ILE A 100 9.89 -0.32 -2.76
C ILE A 100 8.59 0.46 -2.51
N ILE A 101 8.09 0.44 -1.27
CA ILE A 101 6.84 1.11 -0.90
C ILE A 101 6.98 2.64 -1.03
N THR A 102 8.07 3.18 -0.49
CA THR A 102 8.29 4.63 -0.38
C THR A 102 8.87 5.27 -1.63
N ARG A 103 9.35 4.50 -2.62
CA ARG A 103 9.87 5.02 -3.89
C ARG A 103 8.89 5.99 -4.55
N PRO A 104 9.31 7.19 -5.00
CA PRO A 104 8.41 8.08 -5.73
C PRO A 104 7.93 7.45 -7.04
N LEU A 105 6.83 7.95 -7.59
CA LEU A 105 6.41 7.55 -8.94
C LEU A 105 7.29 8.25 -9.97
N GLU A 106 7.67 7.51 -11.01
CA GLU A 106 8.43 8.06 -12.13
C GLU A 106 7.65 9.16 -12.85
N PRO A 107 8.32 10.25 -13.28
CA PRO A 107 7.66 11.32 -14.01
C PRO A 107 7.08 10.81 -15.32
N GLY A 108 5.86 11.24 -15.64
CA GLY A 108 5.14 10.82 -16.86
C GLY A 108 4.40 9.48 -16.73
N VAL A 109 4.55 8.74 -15.63
CA VAL A 109 3.76 7.52 -15.37
C VAL A 109 2.45 7.89 -14.67
N THR A 110 1.33 7.31 -15.13
CA THR A 110 0.04 7.51 -14.44
C THR A 110 0.08 6.88 -13.04
N ALA A 111 -0.64 7.47 -12.09
CA ALA A 111 -0.69 6.94 -10.73
C ALA A 111 -1.12 5.46 -10.70
N GLN A 112 -2.10 5.09 -11.51
CA GLN A 112 -2.57 3.70 -11.64
C GLN A 112 -1.46 2.75 -12.09
N ALA A 113 -0.73 3.08 -13.16
CA ALA A 113 0.36 2.27 -13.68
C ALA A 113 1.52 2.19 -12.69
N GLY A 114 1.90 3.31 -12.09
CA GLY A 114 2.97 3.37 -11.09
C GLY A 114 2.67 2.51 -9.86
N HIS A 115 1.45 2.59 -9.33
CA HIS A 115 1.04 1.74 -8.23
C HIS A 115 0.93 0.25 -8.64
N ALA A 116 0.45 -0.07 -9.84
CA ALA A 116 0.43 -1.44 -10.34
C ALA A 116 1.85 -2.04 -10.45
N GLY A 117 2.81 -1.26 -10.95
CA GLY A 117 4.23 -1.64 -10.97
C GLY A 117 4.79 -1.90 -9.57
N LYS A 118 4.51 -1.03 -8.61
CA LYS A 118 4.90 -1.26 -7.20
C LYS A 118 4.28 -2.53 -6.61
N GLU A 119 2.99 -2.78 -6.84
CA GLU A 119 2.34 -4.00 -6.35
C GLU A 119 2.99 -5.25 -6.96
N HIS A 120 3.36 -5.20 -8.23
CA HIS A 120 4.08 -6.29 -8.90
C HIS A 120 5.47 -6.52 -8.29
N GLU A 121 6.25 -5.46 -8.09
CA GLU A 121 7.57 -5.51 -7.47
C GLU A 121 7.51 -6.03 -6.02
N LEU A 122 6.50 -5.64 -5.25
CA LEU A 122 6.25 -6.18 -3.91
C LEU A 122 5.95 -7.69 -3.94
N ARG A 123 5.15 -8.16 -4.90
CA ARG A 123 4.88 -9.60 -5.05
C ARG A 123 6.16 -10.37 -5.41
N GLN A 124 6.96 -9.85 -6.32
CA GLN A 124 8.26 -10.43 -6.66
C GLN A 124 9.17 -10.51 -5.44
N PHE A 125 9.27 -9.43 -4.65
CA PHE A 125 10.01 -9.44 -3.39
C PHE A 125 9.50 -10.52 -2.44
N ILE A 126 8.18 -10.62 -2.25
CA ILE A 126 7.58 -11.66 -1.41
C ILE A 126 7.90 -13.07 -1.90
N ASP A 127 8.01 -13.29 -3.21
CA ASP A 127 8.34 -14.61 -3.78
C ASP A 127 9.79 -15.04 -3.54
N THR A 128 10.67 -14.09 -3.23
CA THR A 128 12.05 -14.35 -2.78
C THR A 128 12.12 -14.80 -1.32
N LEU A 129 11.08 -14.49 -0.52
CA LEU A 129 11.03 -14.88 0.88
C LEU A 129 10.76 -16.39 1.02
N THR A 130 11.36 -16.98 2.05
CA THR A 130 10.97 -18.31 2.52
C THR A 130 9.54 -18.27 3.08
N SER A 131 8.86 -19.41 3.14
CA SER A 131 7.51 -19.48 3.71
C SER A 131 7.47 -19.03 5.18
N GLY A 132 8.55 -19.25 5.94
CA GLY A 132 8.68 -18.79 7.32
C GLY A 132 8.76 -17.27 7.42
N GLU A 133 9.61 -16.63 6.60
CA GLU A 133 9.75 -15.18 6.56
C GLU A 133 8.46 -14.50 6.08
N ALA A 134 7.79 -15.04 5.06
CA ALA A 134 6.52 -14.52 4.57
C ALA A 134 5.43 -14.57 5.67
N LEU A 135 5.38 -15.66 6.44
CA LEU A 135 4.45 -15.79 7.57
C LEU A 135 4.80 -14.84 8.73
N ALA A 136 6.09 -14.66 9.01
CA ALA A 136 6.57 -13.71 10.01
C ALA A 136 6.18 -12.27 9.62
N LEU A 137 6.38 -11.88 8.36
CA LEU A 137 5.95 -10.58 7.83
C LEU A 137 4.43 -10.43 7.92
N HIS A 138 3.66 -11.45 7.53
CA HIS A 138 2.20 -11.44 7.64
C HIS A 138 1.73 -11.21 9.09
N THR A 139 2.34 -11.93 10.04
CA THR A 139 2.02 -11.81 11.47
C THR A 139 2.39 -10.43 12.01
N ARG A 140 3.57 -9.92 11.65
CA ARG A 140 4.04 -8.57 12.00
C ARG A 140 3.06 -7.49 11.52
N LEU A 141 2.57 -7.60 10.28
CA LEU A 141 1.58 -6.67 9.71
C LEU A 141 0.20 -6.78 10.37
N ARG A 142 -0.21 -7.95 10.87
CA ARG A 142 -1.49 -8.15 11.57
C ARG A 142 -1.50 -7.60 12.99
N VAL A 143 -0.39 -7.75 13.73
CA VAL A 143 -0.30 -7.30 15.13
C VAL A 143 -0.17 -5.77 15.23
N ALA A 144 0.28 -5.11 14.15
CA ALA A 144 0.37 -3.66 14.03
C ALA A 144 1.02 -2.98 15.26
N ALA A 145 2.31 -3.20 15.44
CA ALA A 145 3.07 -2.51 16.48
C ALA A 145 3.26 -1.02 16.11
N ALA A 146 2.97 -0.12 17.04
CA ALA A 146 3.24 1.29 16.87
C ALA A 146 4.76 1.53 16.73
N GLY A 147 5.16 2.33 15.74
CA GLY A 147 6.57 2.65 15.48
C GLY A 147 7.30 1.65 14.58
N ASP A 148 6.66 0.55 14.18
CA ASP A 148 7.25 -0.39 13.24
C ASP A 148 7.27 0.21 11.82
N GLU A 149 8.47 0.44 11.27
CA GLU A 149 8.66 1.05 9.96
C GLU A 149 7.96 0.31 8.81
N VAL A 150 7.86 -1.02 8.90
CA VAL A 150 7.20 -1.85 7.88
C VAL A 150 5.70 -1.65 7.95
N VAL A 151 5.14 -1.65 9.16
CA VAL A 151 3.70 -1.42 9.37
C VAL A 151 3.33 -0.01 8.91
N VAL A 152 4.14 0.99 9.27
CA VAL A 152 3.95 2.39 8.85
C VAL A 152 4.02 2.52 7.32
N ALA A 153 4.98 1.86 6.67
CA ALA A 153 5.07 1.86 5.21
C ALA A 153 3.84 1.20 4.57
N PHE A 154 3.42 0.02 5.05
CA PHE A 154 2.22 -0.68 4.54
C PHE A 154 0.92 0.11 4.76
N ALA A 155 0.83 0.88 5.84
CA ALA A 155 -0.32 1.74 6.11
C ALA A 155 -0.48 2.87 5.07
N ARG A 156 0.58 3.21 4.31
CA ARG A 156 0.52 4.21 3.22
C ARG A 156 0.01 3.64 1.90
N LEU A 157 -0.10 2.32 1.79
CA LEU A 157 -0.71 1.68 0.61
C LEU A 157 -2.23 1.88 0.63
N LEU A 158 -2.85 1.91 -0.55
CA LEU A 158 -4.31 1.89 -0.66
C LEU A 158 -4.86 0.61 -0.02
N GLY A 159 -5.99 0.73 0.70
CA GLY A 159 -6.58 -0.38 1.47
C GLY A 159 -6.72 -1.66 0.67
N GLU A 160 -7.37 -1.60 -0.51
CA GLU A 160 -7.55 -2.76 -1.38
C GLU A 160 -6.24 -3.43 -1.80
N ARG A 161 -5.17 -2.64 -2.03
CA ARG A 161 -3.85 -3.15 -2.43
C ARG A 161 -3.19 -3.87 -1.27
N ARG A 162 -3.27 -3.26 -0.09
CA ARG A 162 -2.78 -3.87 1.15
C ARG A 162 -3.48 -5.21 1.38
N ASP A 163 -4.80 -5.27 1.20
CA ASP A 163 -5.57 -6.51 1.40
C ASP A 163 -5.15 -7.61 0.41
N ARG A 164 -4.95 -7.27 -0.87
CA ARG A 164 -4.42 -8.22 -1.87
C ARG A 164 -3.02 -8.73 -1.52
N LEU A 165 -2.14 -7.86 -1.02
CA LEU A 165 -0.79 -8.25 -0.58
C LEU A 165 -0.83 -9.10 0.70
N MET A 166 -1.71 -8.80 1.64
CA MET A 166 -1.91 -9.60 2.86
C MET A 166 -2.42 -11.01 2.52
N ALA A 167 -3.41 -11.12 1.62
CA ALA A 167 -3.86 -12.41 1.09
C ALA A 167 -2.71 -13.16 0.41
N TYR A 168 -1.91 -12.46 -0.41
CA TYR A 168 -0.72 -13.03 -1.04
C TYR A 168 0.31 -13.54 -0.02
N LEU A 169 0.53 -12.85 1.09
CA LEU A 169 1.43 -13.32 2.15
C LEU A 169 0.87 -14.57 2.85
N GLY A 170 -0.44 -14.61 3.12
CA GLY A 170 -1.13 -15.76 3.72
C GLY A 170 -1.02 -17.05 2.88
N ASP A 171 -1.05 -16.92 1.55
CA ASP A 171 -0.95 -18.04 0.60
C ASP A 171 0.48 -18.56 0.35
N SER A 172 1.49 -18.03 1.06
CA SER A 172 2.91 -18.35 0.84
C SER A 172 3.24 -19.84 0.95
N ARG A 173 2.62 -20.58 1.88
CA ARG A 173 2.80 -22.03 2.04
C ARG A 173 2.26 -22.81 0.84
N ARG A 174 1.05 -22.46 0.37
CA ARG A 174 0.43 -23.09 -0.80
C ARG A 174 1.28 -22.86 -2.04
N ARG A 175 1.76 -21.62 -2.26
CA ARG A 175 2.66 -21.30 -3.37
C ARG A 175 3.99 -22.06 -3.29
N ALA A 176 4.57 -22.21 -2.11
CA ALA A 176 5.79 -22.99 -1.92
C ALA A 176 5.59 -24.48 -2.27
N ALA A 177 4.47 -25.07 -1.82
CA ALA A 177 4.12 -26.46 -2.16
C ALA A 177 3.93 -26.66 -3.67
N LEU A 178 3.22 -25.74 -4.34
CA LEU A 178 3.03 -25.79 -5.80
C LEU A 178 4.36 -25.67 -6.56
N ARG A 179 5.28 -24.79 -6.10
CA ARG A 179 6.63 -24.67 -6.68
C ARG A 179 7.46 -25.92 -6.49
N ALA A 180 7.30 -26.63 -5.37
CA ALA A 180 8.00 -27.88 -5.09
C ALA A 180 7.44 -29.06 -5.91
N ALA A 181 6.13 -29.07 -6.19
CA ALA A 181 5.47 -30.15 -6.93
C ALA A 181 5.59 -30.02 -8.47
N GLY A 182 5.86 -28.82 -8.99
CA GLY A 182 6.04 -28.57 -10.42
C GLY A 182 7.47 -28.75 -10.94
N ARG A 183 8.37 -29.33 -10.14
CA ARG A 183 9.72 -29.73 -10.51
C ARG A 183 9.82 -31.25 -10.49
#